data_AF-A0A967R9G2-F1
#
_entry.id   AF-A0A967R9G2-F1
#
_cell.length_a   1.000
_cell.length_b   1.000
_cell.length_c   1.000
_cell.angle_alpha   90.00
_cell.angle_beta   90.00
_cell.angle_gamma   90.00
#
_symmetry.space_group_name_H-M   'P 1'
#
loop_
_entity.id
_entity.type
_entity.pdbx_description
1 polymer ?
#
loop_
_entity_poly.entity_id
_entity_poly.type
_entity_poly.pdbx_seq_one_letter_code
_entity_poly.pdbx_strand_id
1 'polypeptide(L)'
;METAGVDTSDLDGLIDDLRIAREAGVAALIKEVYDGFKVSLRSRGVVDVGAIAAANGGGGHRNAAGFTVPGPLDAVVERIREGLR
;
A
#
# COMPACT_ATOMS: atom_id res chain seq x y z
N MET A 1 2.51 15.85 -17.48
CA MET A 1 3.78 15.16 -17.22
C MET A 1 3.84 13.98 -18.17
N GLU A 2 4.76 14.01 -19.12
CA GLU A 2 5.02 12.88 -20.02
C GLU A 2 5.59 11.74 -19.18
N THR A 3 4.77 10.75 -18.87
CA THR A 3 5.20 9.51 -18.21
C THR A 3 5.67 8.57 -19.31
N ALA A 4 6.95 8.19 -19.30
CA ALA A 4 7.48 7.07 -20.08
C ALA A 4 6.43 5.96 -20.07
N GLY A 5 5.87 5.57 -21.22
CA GLY A 5 4.56 4.90 -21.42
C GLY A 5 4.25 3.68 -20.53
N VAL A 6 4.15 3.92 -19.24
CA VAL A 6 4.02 2.99 -18.12
C VAL A 6 2.74 3.42 -17.44
N ASP A 7 1.77 2.51 -17.44
CA ASP A 7 0.51 2.71 -16.75
C ASP A 7 0.71 2.56 -15.24
N THR A 8 -0.10 3.25 -14.44
CA THR A 8 -0.07 3.11 -12.99
C THR A 8 -0.30 1.66 -12.50
N SER A 9 -0.94 0.84 -13.33
CA SER A 9 -1.15 -0.60 -13.17
C SER A 9 0.15 -1.41 -13.32
N ASP A 10 1.11 -0.97 -14.11
CA ASP A 10 2.42 -1.64 -14.25
C ASP A 10 3.20 -1.59 -12.92
N LEU A 11 2.95 -0.57 -12.11
CA LEU A 11 3.54 -0.41 -10.78
C LEU A 11 2.86 -1.28 -9.71
N ASP A 12 1.71 -1.91 -9.98
CA ASP A 12 1.06 -2.79 -8.99
C ASP A 12 1.89 -4.06 -8.72
N GLY A 13 2.72 -4.51 -9.68
CA GLY A 13 3.62 -5.66 -9.51
C GLY A 13 4.89 -5.35 -8.70
N LEU A 14 5.32 -4.09 -8.63
CA LEU A 14 6.56 -3.68 -7.94
C LEU A 14 6.52 -3.99 -6.43
N ILE A 15 5.31 -4.05 -5.83
CA ILE A 15 5.18 -4.40 -4.42
C ILE A 15 5.58 -5.85 -4.14
N ASP A 16 5.49 -6.74 -5.12
CA ASP A 16 5.94 -8.12 -4.96
C ASP A 16 7.47 -8.20 -4.97
N ASP A 17 8.16 -7.34 -5.73
CA ASP A 17 9.63 -7.21 -5.69
C ASP A 17 10.12 -6.56 -4.39
N LEU A 18 9.38 -5.60 -3.82
CA LEU A 18 9.71 -5.02 -2.51
C LEU A 18 9.72 -6.07 -1.37
N ARG A 19 9.09 -7.25 -1.56
CA ARG A 19 9.12 -8.37 -0.59
C ARG A 19 10.48 -9.06 -0.48
N ILE A 20 11.48 -8.67 -1.29
CA ILE A 20 12.86 -9.20 -1.20
C ILE A 20 13.52 -8.81 0.13
N ALA A 21 13.12 -7.70 0.75
CA ALA A 21 13.56 -7.30 2.08
C ALA A 21 13.00 -8.25 3.16
N ARG A 22 13.73 -9.33 3.44
CA ARG A 22 13.29 -10.45 4.31
C ARG A 22 12.97 -10.05 5.75
N GLU A 23 13.52 -8.93 6.21
CA GLU A 23 13.37 -8.44 7.59
C GLU A 23 12.05 -7.69 7.83
N ALA A 24 11.39 -7.22 6.76
CA ALA A 24 10.11 -6.54 6.87
C ALA A 24 8.93 -7.54 6.87
N GLY A 25 8.11 -7.51 7.93
CA GLY A 25 6.89 -8.31 8.03
C GLY A 25 5.76 -7.85 7.10
N VAL A 26 5.78 -6.56 6.73
CA VAL A 26 4.84 -5.90 5.82
C VAL A 26 5.59 -4.98 4.86
N ALA A 27 5.19 -4.98 3.59
CA ALA A 27 5.60 -4.01 2.59
C ALA A 27 4.41 -3.13 2.19
N ALA A 28 4.66 -1.84 2.01
CA ALA A 28 3.68 -0.86 1.57
C ALA A 28 4.21 -0.12 0.34
N LEU A 29 3.39 -0.01 -0.71
CA LEU A 29 3.65 0.81 -1.87
C LEU A 29 2.61 1.94 -1.90
N ILE A 30 3.07 3.18 -1.81
CA ILE A 30 2.23 4.36 -1.82
C ILE A 30 2.45 5.08 -3.15
N LYS A 31 1.38 5.29 -3.92
CA LYS A 31 1.42 5.92 -5.24
C LYS A 31 0.49 7.12 -5.26
N GLU A 32 1.00 8.26 -5.71
CA GLU A 32 0.16 9.43 -5.96
C GLU A 32 -0.79 9.15 -7.12
N VAL A 33 -2.06 9.51 -6.93
CA VAL A 33 -3.15 9.44 -7.90
C VAL A 33 -3.85 10.80 -7.93
N TYR A 34 -4.75 11.00 -8.90
CA TYR A 34 -5.38 12.30 -9.16
C TYR A 34 -5.95 13.00 -7.92
N ASP A 35 -6.47 12.25 -6.94
CA ASP A 35 -7.10 12.80 -5.72
C ASP A 35 -6.52 12.20 -4.42
N GLY A 36 -5.20 11.96 -4.37
CA GLY A 36 -4.51 11.50 -3.17
C GLY A 36 -3.55 10.35 -3.43
N PHE A 37 -3.63 9.30 -2.61
CA PHE A 37 -2.70 8.18 -2.67
C PHE A 37 -3.40 6.83 -2.71
N LYS A 38 -3.00 5.97 -3.65
CA LYS A 38 -3.30 4.53 -3.66
C LYS A 38 -2.22 3.81 -2.85
N VAL A 39 -2.64 3.08 -1.82
CA VAL A 39 -1.77 2.27 -0.98
C VAL A 39 -2.02 0.80 -1.29
N SER A 40 -0.96 0.09 -1.66
CA SER A 40 -0.94 -1.37 -1.74
C SER A 40 -0.15 -1.92 -0.56
N LEU A 41 -0.67 -2.94 0.09
CA LEU A 41 -0.03 -3.62 1.23
C LEU A 41 0.20 -5.10 0.90
N ARG A 42 1.33 -5.62 1.37
CA ARG A 42 1.66 -7.06 1.35
C ARG A 42 2.20 -7.48 2.71
N SER A 43 1.70 -8.58 3.24
CA SER A 43 2.19 -9.18 4.49
C SER A 43 2.81 -10.54 4.24
N ARG A 44 3.79 -10.91 5.06
CA ARG A 44 4.38 -12.26 5.10
C ARG A 44 3.57 -13.24 5.97
N GLY A 45 2.37 -12.87 6.41
CA GLY A 45 1.45 -13.72 7.16
C GLY A 45 1.34 -13.38 8.65
N VAL A 46 2.24 -12.55 9.17
CA VAL A 46 2.26 -12.15 10.60
C VAL A 46 1.20 -11.10 10.88
N VAL A 47 1.07 -10.10 9.99
CA VAL A 47 0.12 -8.99 10.13
C VAL A 47 -1.04 -9.17 9.16
N ASP A 48 -2.27 -8.90 9.62
CA ASP A 48 -3.44 -8.84 8.74
C ASP A 48 -3.56 -7.47 8.08
N VAL A 49 -3.07 -7.36 6.85
CA VAL A 49 -3.14 -6.10 6.08
C VAL A 49 -4.54 -5.83 5.53
N GLY A 50 -5.40 -6.84 5.47
CA GLY A 50 -6.81 -6.70 5.09
C GLY A 50 -7.57 -5.86 6.12
N ALA A 51 -7.31 -6.09 7.40
CA ALA A 51 -7.88 -5.29 8.48
C ALA A 51 -7.43 -3.82 8.42
N ILE A 52 -6.13 -3.57 8.15
CA ILE A 52 -5.58 -2.21 7.99
C ILE A 52 -6.26 -1.49 6.81
N ALA A 53 -6.40 -2.18 5.68
CA ALA A 53 -7.07 -1.62 4.51
C ALA A 53 -8.54 -1.33 4.78
N ALA A 54 -9.27 -2.25 5.42
CA ALA A 54 -10.68 -2.07 5.78
C ALA A 54 -10.89 -0.87 6.72
N ALA A 55 -10.02 -0.67 7.71
CA ALA A 55 -10.07 0.48 8.61
C ALA A 55 -9.87 1.82 7.90
N ASN A 56 -9.25 1.82 6.71
CA ASN A 56 -9.04 2.99 5.87
C ASN A 56 -9.98 3.05 4.66
N GLY A 57 -11.07 2.28 4.66
CA GLY A 57 -12.09 2.32 3.61
C GLY A 57 -11.75 1.56 2.33
N GLY A 58 -10.69 0.74 2.35
CA GLY A 58 -10.35 -0.20 1.28
C GLY A 58 -10.74 -1.63 1.60
N GLY A 59 -9.95 -2.58 1.12
CA GLY A 59 -10.21 -4.01 1.35
C GLY A 59 -9.16 -4.93 0.74
N GLY A 60 -9.42 -6.23 0.80
CA GLY A 60 -8.55 -7.28 0.28
C GLY A 60 -8.47 -8.48 1.21
N HIS A 61 -7.33 -9.16 1.16
CA HIS A 61 -7.05 -10.36 1.95
C HIS A 61 -6.01 -10.08 3.03
N ARG A 62 -5.94 -11.00 4.00
CA ARG A 62 -4.98 -10.96 5.13
C ARG A 62 -3.54 -10.64 4.71
N ASN A 63 -3.10 -11.14 3.54
CA ASN A 63 -1.72 -10.98 3.07
C ASN A 63 -1.55 -9.96 1.94
N ALA A 64 -2.64 -9.48 1.35
CA ALA A 64 -2.61 -8.59 0.19
C ALA A 64 -3.88 -7.75 0.16
N ALA A 65 -3.74 -6.44 0.40
CA ALA A 65 -4.86 -5.52 0.49
C ALA A 65 -4.46 -4.13 0.01
N GLY A 66 -5.42 -3.23 -0.13
CA GLY A 66 -5.13 -1.85 -0.51
C GLY A 66 -6.30 -0.91 -0.25
N PHE A 67 -6.00 0.38 -0.23
CA PHE A 67 -6.97 1.45 -0.02
C PHE A 67 -6.50 2.72 -0.74
N THR A 68 -7.43 3.64 -0.99
CA THR A 68 -7.13 4.97 -1.55
C THR A 68 -7.57 6.02 -0.56
N VAL A 69 -6.71 7.01 -0.32
CA VAL A 69 -6.89 8.01 0.73
C VAL A 69 -6.46 9.39 0.21
N PRO A 70 -7.29 10.43 0.38
CA PRO A 70 -6.90 11.82 0.11
C PRO A 70 -6.06 12.39 1.26
N GLY A 71 -5.32 13.45 0.98
CA GLY A 71 -4.53 14.20 1.97
C GLY A 71 -3.02 14.07 1.78
N PRO A 72 -2.22 14.66 2.69
CA PRO A 72 -0.77 14.69 2.57
C PRO A 72 -0.15 13.31 2.82
N LEU A 73 0.98 13.02 2.16
CA LEU A 73 1.70 11.75 2.28
C LEU A 73 2.01 11.37 3.73
N ASP A 74 2.39 12.34 4.58
CA ASP A 74 2.69 12.09 5.99
C ASP A 74 1.49 11.52 6.75
N ALA A 75 0.28 12.00 6.47
CA ALA A 75 -0.94 11.47 7.08
C ALA A 75 -1.24 10.04 6.59
N VAL A 76 -0.93 9.72 5.33
CA VAL A 76 -1.06 8.37 4.78
C VAL A 76 -0.08 7.42 5.46
N VAL A 77 1.17 7.85 5.66
CA VAL A 77 2.19 7.05 6.35
C VAL A 77 1.82 6.79 7.81
N GLU A 78 1.30 7.79 8.52
CA GLU A 78 0.88 7.61 9.91
C GLU A 78 -0.30 6.63 10.05
N ARG A 79 -1.29 6.68 9.15
CA ARG A 79 -2.39 5.68 9.12
C ARG A 79 -1.88 4.25 8.97
N ILE A 80 -0.87 4.04 8.13
CA ILE A 80 -0.25 2.72 7.95
C ILE A 80 0.49 2.32 9.24
N ARG A 81 1.28 3.23 9.83
CA ARG A 81 2.02 2.97 11.08
C ARG A 81 1.10 2.61 12.24
N GLU A 82 -0.03 3.29 12.38
CA GLU A 82 -1.03 3.00 13.39
C GLU A 82 -1.62 1.59 13.24
N GLY A 83 -1.88 1.16 12.00
CA GLY A 83 -2.38 -0.19 11.72
C GLY A 83 -1.35 -1.32 11.89
N LEU A 84 -0.06 -1.00 12.04
CA LEU A 84 1.03 -1.96 12.24
C LEU A 84 1.40 -2.17 13.72
N ARG A 85 0.83 -1.39 14.64
CA ARG A 85 1.03 -1.54 16.09
C ARG A 85 0.15 -2.67 16.63
#